data_AF-A0A6C0AQZ6-F1
#
_entry.id   AF-A0A6C0AQZ6-F1
#
_cell.length_a   1.000
_cell.length_b   1.000
_cell.length_c   1.000
_cell.angle_alpha   90.00
_cell.angle_beta   90.00
_cell.angle_gamma   90.00
#
_symmetry.space_group_name_H-M   'P 1'
#
loop_
_entity.id
_entity.type
_entity.pdbx_description
1 polymer ?
#
loop_
_entity_poly.entity_id
_entity_poly.type
_entity_poly.pdbx_seq_one_letter_code
_entity_poly.pdbx_strand_id
1 'polypeptide(L)'
;MFTLVTIRFNNETLQLNYENRAKRGLSCIYASPYEISSKIYLNSPVFVIEMNNSTNKIEGIGLIKNKSSCDKYYKIQEVQCYNRYVYFGEYHVDRSTIELYNPYLVYVLDQILFKGYTHSKRGAGFTTIPEKVLTFDICKDINIKKEIRNLFISHFREKGTNNSTNK
;
A
#
# COMPACT_ATOMS: atom_id res chain seq x y z
N MET A 1 -10.80 -5.25 12.24
CA MET A 1 -10.26 -3.86 12.18
C MET A 1 -9.02 -3.89 11.31
N PHE A 2 -8.85 -2.92 10.40
CA PHE A 2 -7.66 -2.81 9.55
C PHE A 2 -7.07 -1.40 9.66
N THR A 3 -5.80 -1.27 9.32
CA THR A 3 -5.09 0.03 9.35
C THR A 3 -4.66 0.44 7.95
N LEU A 4 -4.72 1.73 7.66
CA LEU A 4 -4.12 2.33 6.45
C LEU A 4 -2.74 2.87 6.80
N VAL A 5 -1.73 2.41 6.07
CA VAL A 5 -0.36 2.91 6.18
C VAL A 5 0.14 3.33 4.80
N THR A 6 1.16 4.16 4.78
CA THR A 6 1.89 4.54 3.56
C THR A 6 3.30 3.96 3.59
N ILE A 7 3.82 3.66 2.41
CA ILE A 7 5.24 3.46 2.16
C ILE A 7 5.65 4.37 1.01
N ARG A 8 6.90 4.84 1.03
CA ARG A 8 7.40 5.82 0.06
C ARG A 8 8.45 5.18 -0.81
N PHE A 9 8.32 5.42 -2.10
CA PHE A 9 9.26 5.07 -3.14
C PHE A 9 9.68 6.33 -3.89
N ASN A 10 10.83 6.23 -4.55
CA ASN A 10 11.16 7.02 -5.73
C ASN A 10 11.02 6.11 -6.97
N ASN A 11 11.22 6.66 -8.17
CA ASN A 11 11.09 5.87 -9.40
C ASN A 11 11.95 4.59 -9.41
N GLU A 12 13.19 4.68 -8.93
CA GLU A 12 14.15 3.55 -8.92
C GLU A 12 13.72 2.44 -7.96
N THR A 13 13.40 2.81 -6.71
CA THR A 13 13.01 1.85 -5.68
C THR A 13 11.65 1.23 -5.95
N LEU A 14 10.75 1.94 -6.63
CA LEU A 14 9.47 1.40 -7.09
C LEU A 14 9.69 0.36 -8.20
N GLN A 15 10.52 0.68 -9.19
CA GLN A 15 10.85 -0.23 -10.28
C GLN A 15 11.50 -1.52 -9.75
N LEU A 16 12.49 -1.39 -8.88
CA LEU A 16 13.13 -2.51 -8.19
C LEU A 16 12.13 -3.35 -7.39
N ASN A 17 11.12 -2.70 -6.81
CA ASN A 17 10.07 -3.38 -6.08
C ASN A 17 9.20 -4.24 -7.01
N TYR A 18 8.79 -3.73 -8.18
CA TYR A 18 8.06 -4.51 -9.19
C TYR A 18 8.87 -5.69 -9.72
N GLU A 19 10.16 -5.50 -9.98
CA GLU A 19 11.05 -6.58 -10.41
C GLU A 19 11.17 -7.70 -9.34
N ASN A 20 11.27 -7.32 -8.07
CA ASN A 20 11.31 -8.27 -6.96
C ASN A 20 10.01 -9.06 -6.81
N ARG A 21 8.86 -8.42 -7.06
CA ARG A 21 7.54 -9.09 -7.08
C ARG A 21 7.49 -10.13 -8.18
N ALA A 22 7.82 -9.73 -9.41
CA ALA A 22 7.79 -10.60 -10.59
C ALA A 22 8.72 -11.80 -10.43
N LYS A 23 9.97 -11.58 -9.99
CA LYS A 23 10.96 -12.63 -9.76
C LYS A 23 10.51 -13.69 -8.74
N ARG A 24 9.68 -13.30 -7.77
CA ARG A 24 9.24 -14.16 -6.66
C ARG A 24 7.81 -14.66 -6.81
N GLY A 25 7.09 -14.24 -7.85
CA GLY A 25 5.67 -14.56 -8.02
C GLY A 25 4.78 -14.00 -6.91
N LEU A 26 5.12 -12.83 -6.35
CA LEU A 26 4.40 -12.20 -5.24
C LEU A 26 3.55 -11.03 -5.74
N SER A 27 2.36 -10.82 -5.16
CA SER A 27 1.53 -9.66 -5.49
C SER A 27 2.04 -8.38 -4.82
N CYS A 28 2.42 -8.44 -3.55
CA CYS A 28 3.01 -7.33 -2.81
C CYS A 28 4.25 -7.74 -2.02
N ILE A 29 5.24 -6.86 -2.00
CA ILE A 29 6.43 -6.97 -1.15
C ILE A 29 6.83 -5.59 -0.64
N TYR A 30 7.06 -5.46 0.66
CA TYR A 30 7.44 -4.20 1.27
C TYR A 30 8.60 -4.40 2.23
N ALA A 31 9.69 -3.70 1.97
CA ALA A 31 10.89 -3.69 2.81
C ALA A 31 10.92 -2.40 3.64
N SER A 32 11.28 -2.51 4.92
CA SER A 32 11.34 -1.37 5.82
C SER A 32 12.51 -1.47 6.81
N PRO A 33 13.14 -0.33 7.18
CA PRO A 33 14.13 -0.30 8.24
C PRO A 33 13.54 -0.44 9.64
N TYR A 34 12.23 -0.23 9.77
CA TYR A 34 11.50 -0.30 11.02
C TYR A 34 10.32 -1.27 10.91
N GLU A 35 9.99 -1.91 12.02
CA GLU A 35 8.79 -2.74 12.10
C GLU A 35 7.54 -1.86 12.00
N ILE A 36 6.42 -2.43 11.57
CA ILE A 36 5.12 -1.76 11.67
C ILE A 36 4.87 -1.43 13.14
N SER A 37 4.32 -0.24 13.41
CA SER A 37 4.11 0.25 14.78
C SER A 37 3.40 -0.79 15.65
N SER A 38 3.89 -0.97 16.87
CA SER A 38 3.28 -1.84 17.89
C SER A 38 1.84 -1.46 18.28
N LYS A 39 1.38 -0.26 17.90
CA LYS A 39 -0.02 0.18 18.04
C LYS A 39 -0.96 -0.56 17.08
N ILE A 40 -0.44 -1.18 16.02
CA ILE A 40 -1.20 -1.98 15.07
C ILE A 40 -1.10 -3.43 15.53
N TYR A 41 -2.25 -4.08 15.75
CA TYR A 41 -2.28 -5.45 16.26
C TYR A 41 -1.50 -6.42 15.37
N LEU A 42 -0.78 -7.35 15.98
CA LEU A 42 -0.08 -8.41 15.26
C LEU A 42 -1.07 -9.25 14.43
N ASN A 43 -0.65 -9.72 13.26
CA ASN A 43 -1.45 -10.48 12.29
C ASN A 43 -2.70 -9.76 11.75
N SER A 44 -2.94 -8.50 12.13
CA SER A 44 -4.08 -7.73 11.63
C SER A 44 -3.86 -7.31 10.17
N PRO A 45 -4.93 -7.16 9.37
CA PRO A 45 -4.84 -6.68 8.00
C PRO A 45 -4.39 -5.22 7.93
N VAL A 46 -3.44 -4.94 7.05
CA VAL A 46 -2.90 -3.61 6.82
C VAL A 46 -2.92 -3.31 5.33
N PHE A 47 -3.60 -2.23 4.94
CA PHE A 47 -3.51 -1.71 3.58
C PHE A 47 -2.35 -0.73 3.50
N VAL A 48 -1.46 -0.97 2.53
CA VAL A 48 -0.26 -0.20 2.27
C VAL A 48 -0.46 0.60 1.01
N ILE A 49 -0.55 1.93 1.13
CA ILE A 49 -0.60 2.83 -0.02
C ILE A 49 0.82 3.12 -0.48
N GLU A 50 1.08 2.82 -1.76
CA GLU A 50 2.38 2.99 -2.41
C GLU A 50 2.51 4.41 -2.94
N MET A 51 3.29 5.23 -2.25
CA MET A 51 3.52 6.62 -2.64
C MET A 51 4.79 6.73 -3.49
N ASN A 52 4.70 7.28 -4.70
CA ASN A 52 5.86 7.68 -5.48
C ASN A 52 6.15 9.17 -5.28
N ASN A 53 7.19 9.48 -4.51
CA ASN A 53 7.59 10.84 -4.19
C ASN A 53 8.25 11.58 -5.36
N SER A 54 8.72 10.87 -6.39
CA SER A 54 9.29 11.48 -7.59
C SER A 54 8.18 12.08 -8.48
N THR A 55 7.04 11.40 -8.58
CA THR A 55 5.89 11.84 -9.39
C THR A 55 4.80 12.54 -8.58
N ASN A 56 4.86 12.45 -7.24
CA ASN A 56 3.82 12.88 -6.30
C ASN A 56 2.46 12.22 -6.57
N LYS A 57 2.47 10.91 -6.82
CA LYS A 57 1.28 10.12 -7.12
C LYS A 57 1.28 8.83 -6.30
N ILE A 58 0.10 8.36 -5.95
CA ILE A 58 -0.06 6.96 -5.53
C ILE A 58 0.09 6.03 -6.74
N GLU A 59 0.73 4.89 -6.55
CA GLU A 59 1.00 3.92 -7.63
C GLU A 59 0.18 2.63 -7.47
N GLY A 60 -0.30 2.38 -6.25
CA GLY A 60 -1.10 1.21 -5.95
C GLY A 60 -1.37 1.07 -4.46
N ILE A 61 -2.13 0.05 -4.14
CA ILE A 61 -2.44 -0.34 -2.76
C ILE A 61 -2.20 -1.85 -2.65
N GLY A 62 -1.44 -2.26 -1.64
CA GLY A 62 -1.31 -3.66 -1.26
C GLY A 62 -2.01 -3.98 0.04
N LEU A 63 -2.39 -5.24 0.22
CA LEU A 63 -2.90 -5.77 1.47
C LEU A 63 -1.94 -6.81 2.03
N ILE A 64 -1.40 -6.52 3.23
CA ILE A 64 -0.51 -7.40 3.97
C ILE A 64 -1.13 -7.75 5.33
N LYS A 65 -0.54 -8.73 6.02
CA LYS A 65 -0.75 -8.92 7.46
C LYS A 65 0.38 -8.22 8.21
N ASN A 66 0.10 -7.69 9.40
CA ASN A 66 1.14 -7.20 10.30
C ASN A 66 1.94 -8.38 10.89
N LYS A 67 2.79 -8.98 10.06
CA LYS A 67 3.68 -10.09 10.37
C LYS A 67 4.86 -10.00 9.40
N SER A 68 6.02 -9.61 9.91
CA SER A 68 7.25 -9.59 9.13
C SER A 68 7.72 -11.03 8.86
N SER A 69 8.42 -11.21 7.74
CA SER A 69 9.08 -12.48 7.43
C SER A 69 10.39 -12.56 8.18
N CYS A 70 10.56 -13.65 8.94
CA CYS A 70 11.76 -13.93 9.73
C CYS A 70 12.46 -15.22 9.30
N ASP A 71 11.99 -15.86 8.23
CA ASP A 71 12.52 -17.14 7.74
C ASP A 71 13.93 -17.01 7.13
N LYS A 72 14.20 -15.89 6.45
CA LYS A 72 15.51 -15.59 5.86
C LYS A 72 15.69 -14.10 5.61
N TYR A 73 16.92 -13.72 5.29
CA TYR A 73 17.22 -12.37 4.83
C TYR A 73 16.78 -12.16 3.37
N TYR A 74 16.07 -11.07 3.12
CA TYR A 74 15.59 -10.70 1.79
C TYR A 74 16.30 -9.43 1.30
N LYS A 75 17.24 -9.57 0.37
CA LYS A 75 17.86 -8.42 -0.30
C LYS A 75 16.89 -7.87 -1.36
N ILE A 76 16.20 -6.77 -1.03
CA ILE A 76 15.23 -6.10 -1.91
C ILE A 76 15.82 -4.80 -2.41
N GLN A 77 16.22 -3.92 -1.49
CA GLN A 77 16.90 -2.67 -1.79
C GLN A 77 18.42 -2.81 -1.67
N GLU A 78 19.16 -1.93 -2.35
CA GLU A 78 20.63 -1.90 -2.25
C GLU A 78 21.08 -1.54 -0.83
N VAL A 79 20.42 -0.54 -0.24
CA VAL A 79 20.72 -0.08 1.11
C VAL A 79 20.17 -1.09 2.12
N GLN A 80 21.07 -1.85 2.73
CA GLN A 80 20.72 -3.01 3.56
C GLN A 80 19.82 -2.68 4.75
N CYS A 81 19.91 -1.48 5.32
CA CYS A 81 19.08 -1.11 6.47
C CYS A 81 17.58 -1.11 6.12
N TYR A 82 17.20 -0.83 4.88
CA TYR A 82 15.80 -0.88 4.43
C TYR A 82 15.27 -2.31 4.26
N ASN A 83 16.12 -3.32 4.30
CA ASN A 83 15.73 -4.74 4.18
C ASN A 83 15.54 -5.43 5.54
N ARG A 84 15.55 -4.68 6.66
CA ARG A 84 15.51 -5.26 8.01
C ARG A 84 14.21 -5.99 8.29
N TYR A 85 13.09 -5.41 7.88
CA TYR A 85 11.77 -6.01 8.02
C TYR A 85 11.10 -6.10 6.65
N VAL A 86 10.65 -7.30 6.30
CA VAL A 86 10.00 -7.55 5.00
C VAL A 86 8.62 -8.11 5.22
N TYR A 87 7.65 -7.57 4.49
CA TYR A 87 6.26 -7.96 4.55
C TYR A 87 5.79 -8.38 3.17
N PHE A 88 4.99 -9.45 3.14
CA PHE A 88 4.39 -9.99 1.93
C PHE A 88 2.88 -9.84 1.95
N GLY A 89 2.30 -9.70 0.76
CA GLY A 89 0.86 -9.68 0.56
C GLY A 89 0.46 -10.43 -0.71
N GLU A 90 -0.72 -11.04 -0.65
CA GLU A 90 -1.31 -11.82 -1.75
C GLU A 90 -2.24 -10.97 -2.63
N TYR A 91 -2.49 -9.71 -2.25
CA TYR A 91 -3.45 -8.85 -2.93
C TYR A 91 -2.83 -7.48 -3.18
N HIS A 92 -2.72 -7.10 -4.46
CA HIS A 92 -2.28 -5.79 -4.93
C HIS A 92 -3.27 -5.23 -5.95
N VAL A 93 -3.55 -3.94 -5.85
CA VAL A 93 -4.31 -3.20 -6.86
C VAL A 93 -3.45 -2.03 -7.31
N ASP A 94 -3.17 -1.96 -8.61
CA ASP A 94 -2.41 -0.87 -9.21
C ASP A 94 -3.29 0.40 -9.38
N ARG A 95 -2.65 1.55 -9.57
CA ARG A 95 -3.33 2.84 -9.73
C ARG A 95 -4.41 2.82 -10.81
N SER A 96 -4.16 2.22 -11.98
CA SER A 96 -5.11 2.26 -13.10
C SER A 96 -6.41 1.52 -12.75
N THR A 97 -6.30 0.42 -11.99
CA THR A 97 -7.45 -0.30 -11.47
C THR A 97 -8.22 0.54 -10.42
N ILE A 98 -7.52 1.25 -9.53
CA ILE A 98 -8.15 2.16 -8.55
C ILE A 98 -8.88 3.28 -9.29
N GLU A 99 -8.26 3.84 -10.32
CA GLU A 99 -8.79 4.95 -11.12
C GLU A 99 -10.04 4.54 -11.91
N LEU A 100 -10.06 3.30 -12.45
CA LEU A 100 -11.24 2.73 -13.10
C LEU A 100 -12.39 2.52 -12.11
N TYR A 101 -12.10 2.08 -10.89
CA TYR A 101 -13.12 1.88 -9.85
C TYR A 101 -13.68 3.21 -9.32
N ASN A 102 -12.80 4.14 -8.97
CA ASN A 102 -13.19 5.44 -8.41
C ASN A 102 -12.07 6.48 -8.63
N PRO A 103 -12.14 7.31 -9.68
CA PRO A 103 -11.12 8.33 -9.97
C PRO A 103 -11.07 9.40 -8.88
N TYR A 104 -12.17 9.66 -8.18
CA TYR A 104 -12.21 10.61 -7.07
C TYR A 104 -11.40 10.10 -5.87
N LEU A 105 -11.43 8.80 -5.58
CA LEU A 105 -10.56 8.19 -4.55
C LEU A 105 -9.09 8.45 -4.85
N VAL A 106 -8.65 8.26 -6.09
CA VAL A 106 -7.27 8.53 -6.52
C VAL A 106 -6.92 10.00 -6.33
N TYR A 107 -7.78 10.91 -6.80
CA TYR A 107 -7.59 12.35 -6.65
C TYR A 107 -7.43 12.77 -5.18
N VAL A 108 -8.32 12.30 -4.31
CA VAL A 108 -8.31 12.61 -2.88
C VAL A 108 -7.02 12.09 -2.22
N LEU A 109 -6.62 10.84 -2.52
CA LEU A 109 -5.38 10.27 -2.00
C LEU A 109 -4.15 11.06 -2.46
N ASP A 110 -4.08 11.46 -3.74
CA ASP A 110 -2.98 12.29 -4.24
C ASP A 110 -2.94 13.66 -3.53
N GLN A 111 -4.09 14.28 -3.26
CA GLN A 111 -4.12 15.57 -2.54
C GLN A 111 -3.64 15.43 -1.09
N ILE A 112 -4.22 14.51 -0.31
CA ILE A 112 -3.93 14.43 1.13
C ILE A 112 -2.54 13.87 1.43
N LEU A 113 -1.98 13.04 0.54
CA LEU A 113 -0.69 12.40 0.76
C LEU A 113 0.50 13.25 0.28
N PHE A 114 0.32 14.08 -0.76
CA PHE A 114 1.44 14.83 -1.35
C PHE A 114 1.36 16.35 -1.19
N LYS A 115 0.21 16.91 -0.82
CA LYS A 115 0.00 18.36 -0.73
C LYS A 115 -0.44 18.81 0.66
N GLY A 116 -0.35 20.11 0.88
CA GLY A 116 -0.71 20.73 2.16
C GLY A 116 0.33 20.50 3.26
N TYR A 117 0.05 21.04 4.44
CA TYR A 117 0.98 21.03 5.58
C TYR A 117 1.17 19.63 6.20
N THR A 118 0.15 18.77 6.11
CA THR A 118 0.15 17.43 6.70
C THR A 118 0.48 16.33 5.67
N HIS A 119 1.17 16.66 4.59
CA HIS A 119 1.53 15.68 3.56
C HIS A 119 2.39 14.54 4.14
N SER A 120 2.28 13.34 3.56
CA SER A 120 2.97 12.14 4.02
C SER A 120 4.30 11.88 3.31
N LYS A 121 4.88 12.86 2.60
CA LYS A 121 6.11 12.70 1.81
C LYS A 121 7.36 12.38 2.64
N ARG A 122 7.35 12.67 3.94
CA ARG A 122 8.48 12.49 4.86
C ARG A 122 8.15 11.39 5.88
N GLY A 123 9.16 10.60 6.24
CA GLY A 123 9.03 9.49 7.18
C GLY A 123 9.76 8.25 6.67
N ALA A 124 10.26 7.44 7.58
CA ALA A 124 10.95 6.19 7.26
C ALA A 124 10.02 5.01 7.50
N GLY A 125 10.04 4.05 6.58
CA GLY A 125 9.23 2.84 6.68
C GLY A 125 7.72 3.08 6.59
N PHE A 126 6.95 2.22 7.26
CA PHE A 126 5.49 2.31 7.28
C PHE A 126 5.04 3.45 8.18
N THR A 127 4.15 4.30 7.69
CA THR A 127 3.55 5.37 8.49
C THR A 127 2.04 5.30 8.43
N THR A 128 1.38 5.26 9.57
CA THR A 128 -0.09 5.28 9.64
C THR A 128 -0.62 6.62 9.17
N ILE A 129 -1.66 6.61 8.34
CA ILE A 129 -2.37 7.83 7.96
C ILE A 129 -3.18 8.30 9.17
N PRO A 130 -2.95 9.50 9.72
CA PRO A 130 -3.70 9.97 10.88
C PRO A 130 -5.18 10.14 10.55
N GLU A 131 -6.08 9.79 11.47
CA GLU A 131 -7.54 9.92 11.25
C GLU A 131 -7.94 11.34 10.84
N LYS A 132 -7.30 12.37 11.43
CA LYS A 132 -7.54 13.79 11.09
C LYS A 132 -7.34 14.09 9.59
N VAL A 133 -6.41 13.41 8.93
CA VAL A 133 -6.14 13.61 7.49
C VAL A 133 -7.27 13.01 6.65
N LEU A 134 -7.91 11.94 7.14
CA LEU A 134 -9.04 11.29 6.47
C LEU A 134 -10.37 12.06 6.66
N THR A 135 -10.38 13.13 7.45
CA THR A 135 -11.55 13.97 7.74
C THR A 135 -11.41 15.40 7.21
N PHE A 136 -10.46 15.67 6.31
CA PHE A 136 -10.35 16.98 5.66
C PHE A 136 -11.54 17.24 4.73
N ASP A 137 -11.77 18.51 4.38
CA ASP A 137 -12.90 18.92 3.54
C ASP A 137 -12.94 18.20 2.18
N ILE A 138 -11.77 17.90 1.63
CA ILE A 138 -11.64 17.13 0.38
C ILE A 138 -12.09 15.67 0.54
N CYS A 139 -12.17 15.16 1.77
CA CYS A 139 -12.65 13.82 2.09
C CYS A 139 -14.13 13.80 2.49
N LYS A 140 -14.82 14.95 2.55
CA LYS A 140 -16.17 15.06 3.13
C LYS A 140 -17.19 14.12 2.49
N ASP A 141 -17.07 13.90 1.18
CA ASP A 141 -18.00 13.11 0.38
C ASP A 141 -17.51 11.65 0.18
N ILE A 142 -16.42 11.24 0.84
CA ILE A 142 -15.81 9.92 0.64
C ILE A 142 -15.29 9.30 1.93
N ASN A 143 -15.73 8.07 2.21
CA ASN A 143 -15.14 7.26 3.26
C ASN A 143 -13.98 6.43 2.69
N ILE A 144 -12.77 6.98 2.72
CA ILE A 144 -11.56 6.36 2.12
C ILE A 144 -11.35 4.91 2.57
N LYS A 145 -11.50 4.62 3.87
CA LYS A 145 -11.34 3.26 4.40
C LYS A 145 -12.37 2.30 3.79
N LYS A 146 -13.64 2.72 3.72
CA LYS A 146 -14.71 1.92 3.14
C LYS A 146 -14.49 1.68 1.65
N GLU A 147 -14.09 2.71 0.90
CA GLU A 147 -13.81 2.61 -0.53
C GLU A 147 -12.66 1.66 -0.84
N ILE A 148 -11.54 1.76 -0.12
CA ILE A 148 -10.40 0.83 -0.29
C ILE A 148 -10.83 -0.61 0.03
N ARG A 149 -11.60 -0.83 1.10
CA ARG A 149 -12.11 -2.17 1.42
C ARG A 149 -13.00 -2.71 0.30
N ASN A 150 -13.94 -1.90 -0.19
CA ASN A 150 -14.89 -2.30 -1.21
C ASN A 150 -14.19 -2.60 -2.54
N LEU A 151 -13.23 -1.77 -2.94
CA LEU A 151 -12.37 -1.98 -4.11
C LEU A 151 -11.72 -3.37 -4.08
N PHE A 152 -11.11 -3.76 -2.96
CA PHE A 152 -10.46 -5.07 -2.86
C PHE A 152 -11.49 -6.20 -2.91
N ILE A 153 -12.64 -6.03 -2.25
CA ILE A 153 -13.69 -7.05 -2.27
C ILE A 153 -14.23 -7.25 -3.70
N SER A 154 -14.55 -6.19 -4.44
CA SER A 154 -15.06 -6.31 -5.81
C SER A 154 -14.00 -6.90 -6.73
N HIS A 155 -12.80 -6.30 -6.74
CA HIS A 155 -11.72 -6.68 -7.66
C HIS A 155 -11.29 -8.15 -7.52
N PHE A 156 -11.17 -8.65 -6.30
CA PHE A 156 -10.70 -10.03 -6.06
C PHE A 156 -11.83 -11.06 -5.99
N ARG A 157 -13.08 -10.65 -5.74
CA ARG A 157 -14.24 -11.54 -5.87
C ARG A 157 -14.51 -11.90 -7.33
N GLU A 158 -14.44 -10.93 -8.23
CA GLU A 158 -14.65 -11.13 -9.68
C GLU A 158 -13.59 -12.03 -10.31
N LYS A 159 -12.32 -11.89 -9.89
CA LYS A 159 -11.22 -12.77 -10.32
C LYS A 159 -11.41 -14.22 -9.87
N GLY A 160 -11.96 -14.44 -8.66
CA GLY A 160 -12.23 -15.78 -8.14
C GLY A 160 -13.32 -16.51 -8.95
N THR A 161 -14.37 -15.79 -9.36
CA THR A 161 -15.43 -16.35 -10.21
C THR A 161 -14.95 -16.68 -11.61
N ASN A 162 -14.17 -15.80 -12.26
CA ASN A 162 -13.70 -16.02 -13.63
C ASN A 162 -12.67 -17.16 -13.76
N ASN A 163 -11.90 -17.43 -12.69
CA ASN A 163 -10.98 -18.58 -12.66
C ASN A 163 -11.71 -19.92 -12.41
N SER A 164 -12.96 -19.89 -11.95
CA SER A 164 -13.77 -21.09 -11.68
C SER A 164 -14.55 -21.54 -12.92
N THR A 165 -14.84 -20.65 -13.87
CA THR A 165 -15.54 -20.95 -15.12
C THR A 165 -14.63 -21.44 -16.25
N ASN A 166 -13.32 -21.30 -16.10
CA ASN A 166 -12.31 -21.75 -17.06
C ASN A 166 -11.60 -23.06 -16.64
N LYS A 167 -12.27 -23.88 -15.83
CA LYS A 167 -11.75 -25.17 -15.35
C LYS A 167 -12.72 -26.30 -15.63
#